data_AF-A0A1S1R7Y5-F1
#
_entry.id   AF-A0A1S1R7Y5-F1
#
_cell.length_a   1.000
_cell.length_b   1.000
_cell.length_c   1.000
_cell.angle_alpha   90.00
_cell.angle_beta   90.00
_cell.angle_gamma   90.00
#
_symmetry.space_group_name_H-M   'P 1'
#
loop_
_entity.id
_entity.type
_entity.pdbx_description
1 polymer ?
#
loop_
_entity_poly.entity_id
_entity_poly.type
_entity_poly.pdbx_seq_one_letter_code
_entity_poly.pdbx_strand_id
1 'polypeptide(L)'
;MDPFSVGDRVRWQLVFTEQSGRNGSDGAGLVELDLVAAHLDSPTAPMPPNSPRYGTWLGAPDVADGLSLYWVARQPTAGPVRLTGYIGEDHHAGVPESFPETHGTIRGIRVQTRRMIEVGPKSWQPTDEPPSYEDVTTAPKRFQTALRPGQIGTVQTGILVDLDVGTDPAS
;
A
#
# COMPACT_ATOMS: atom_id res chain seq x y z
N MET A 1 16.78 5.08 -12.57
CA MET A 1 15.84 3.96 -12.74
C MET A 1 14.75 4.42 -13.68
N ASP A 2 14.36 3.60 -14.65
CA ASP A 2 13.23 3.91 -15.52
C ASP A 2 11.90 3.62 -14.81
N PRO A 3 10.81 4.35 -15.16
CA PRO A 3 9.51 4.15 -14.56
C PRO A 3 8.93 2.80 -14.99
N PHE A 4 8.13 2.22 -14.09
CA PHE A 4 7.43 0.98 -14.36
C PHE A 4 6.42 1.12 -15.50
N SER A 5 6.26 0.04 -16.25
CA SER A 5 5.35 -0.09 -17.38
C SER A 5 4.44 -1.30 -17.24
N VAL A 6 3.33 -1.29 -17.97
CA VAL A 6 2.47 -2.46 -18.14
C VAL A 6 3.29 -3.61 -18.72
N GLY A 7 3.19 -4.78 -18.10
CA GLY A 7 4.00 -5.96 -18.39
C GLY A 7 5.23 -6.12 -17.49
N ASP A 8 5.65 -5.08 -16.77
CA ASP A 8 6.74 -5.20 -15.81
C ASP A 8 6.33 -6.09 -14.63
N ARG A 9 7.29 -6.90 -14.18
CA ARG A 9 7.16 -7.68 -12.95
C ARG A 9 7.69 -6.86 -11.79
N VAL A 10 6.88 -6.74 -10.75
CA VAL A 10 7.19 -5.97 -9.53
C VAL A 10 7.12 -6.87 -8.30
N ARG A 11 7.82 -6.44 -7.24
CA ARG A 11 7.84 -7.08 -5.93
C ARG A 11 7.69 -6.03 -4.85
N TRP A 12 6.92 -6.33 -3.82
CA TRP A 12 6.66 -5.40 -2.72
C TRP A 12 6.33 -6.17 -1.44
N GLN A 13 6.43 -5.49 -0.30
CA GLN A 13 6.04 -6.03 1.00
C GLN A 13 4.81 -5.27 1.50
N LEU A 14 3.81 -6.02 1.97
CA LEU A 14 2.57 -5.45 2.49
C LEU A 14 2.55 -5.50 4.02
N VAL A 15 2.16 -4.37 4.62
CA VAL A 15 1.98 -4.25 6.07
C VAL A 15 0.53 -3.95 6.39
N PHE A 16 -0.01 -4.73 7.31
CA PHE A 16 -1.31 -4.48 7.92
C PHE A 16 -1.15 -3.61 9.16
N THR A 17 -1.87 -2.48 9.17
CA THR A 17 -1.97 -1.57 10.31
C THR A 17 -3.37 -1.62 10.89
N GLU A 18 -3.49 -2.08 12.14
CA GLU A 18 -4.75 -2.11 12.88
C GLU A 18 -5.30 -0.67 13.08
N GLN A 19 -6.61 -0.51 12.96
CA GLN A 19 -7.29 0.79 13.08
C GLN A 19 -7.00 1.50 14.41
N SER A 20 -6.91 0.76 15.52
CA SER A 20 -6.61 1.27 16.86
C SER A 20 -5.19 1.86 17.00
N GLY A 21 -4.31 1.60 16.03
CA GLY A 21 -2.90 2.02 16.04
C GLY A 21 -2.62 3.37 15.39
N ARG A 22 -3.58 3.99 14.70
CA ARG A 22 -3.32 5.17 13.87
C ARG A 22 -3.83 6.46 14.53
N ASN A 23 -2.91 7.24 15.08
CA ASN A 23 -3.17 8.63 15.47
C ASN A 23 -2.88 9.55 14.27
N GLY A 24 -3.90 9.79 13.43
CA GLY A 24 -3.88 10.86 12.43
C GLY A 24 -3.17 10.55 11.10
N SER A 25 -3.71 11.20 10.05
CA SER A 25 -3.25 11.36 8.66
C SER A 25 -3.20 10.16 7.71
N ASP A 26 -3.86 10.42 6.57
CA ASP A 26 -3.68 9.90 5.21
C ASP A 26 -4.34 8.55 4.90
N GLY A 27 -5.66 8.60 4.69
CA GLY A 27 -6.50 7.53 4.12
C GLY A 27 -6.49 7.44 2.60
N ALA A 28 -5.48 8.00 1.92
CA ALA A 28 -5.37 7.84 0.47
C ALA A 28 -4.65 6.52 0.17
N GLY A 29 -5.38 5.55 -0.42
CA GLY A 29 -4.82 4.28 -0.89
C GLY A 29 -4.86 3.12 0.10
N LEU A 30 -5.58 3.26 1.22
CA LEU A 30 -5.71 2.19 2.20
C LEU A 30 -7.02 1.42 1.98
N VAL A 31 -6.90 0.09 1.83
CA VAL A 31 -8.05 -0.82 1.78
C VAL A 31 -8.33 -1.29 3.19
N GLU A 32 -9.54 -1.04 3.68
CA GLU A 32 -10.01 -1.61 4.93
C GLU A 32 -10.26 -3.11 4.74
N LEU A 33 -9.71 -3.92 5.63
CA LEU A 33 -9.91 -5.36 5.63
C LEU A 33 -10.37 -5.85 6.99
N ASP A 34 -11.27 -6.84 6.93
CA ASP A 34 -11.66 -7.67 8.06
C ASP A 34 -10.97 -9.03 7.90
N LEU A 35 -9.92 -9.24 8.68
CA LEU A 35 -9.06 -10.42 8.61
C LEU A 35 -9.33 -11.32 9.79
N VAL A 36 -9.57 -12.61 9.53
CA VAL A 36 -9.44 -13.66 10.54
C VAL A 36 -8.10 -14.33 10.31
N ALA A 37 -7.10 -13.90 11.07
CA ALA A 37 -5.83 -14.59 11.08
C ALA A 37 -5.96 -15.86 11.91
N ALA A 38 -6.00 -17.02 11.27
CA ALA A 38 -5.70 -18.27 11.95
C ALA A 38 -4.18 -18.29 12.22
N HIS A 39 -3.78 -18.78 13.38
CA HIS A 39 -2.38 -19.09 13.66
C HIS A 39 -2.00 -20.22 12.70
N LEU A 40 -1.51 -19.88 11.52
CA LEU A 40 -1.00 -20.86 10.59
C LEU A 40 0.27 -21.38 11.21
N ASP A 41 0.46 -22.70 11.21
CA ASP A 41 1.69 -23.38 11.63
C ASP A 41 2.91 -23.00 10.74
N SER A 42 2.82 -21.88 10.00
CA SER A 42 3.90 -21.28 9.23
C SER A 42 4.99 -20.74 10.16
N PRO A 43 6.26 -20.87 9.74
CA PRO A 43 7.40 -20.50 10.57
C PRO A 43 7.33 -19.02 10.96
N THR A 44 7.23 -18.78 12.26
CA THR A 44 7.54 -17.49 12.87
C THR A 44 9.01 -17.19 12.56
N ALA A 45 9.32 -16.32 11.59
CA ALA A 45 10.72 -15.95 11.46
C ALA A 45 11.11 -15.05 12.64
N PRO A 46 12.33 -15.26 13.18
CA PRO A 46 12.77 -14.55 14.38
C PRO A 46 12.85 -13.05 14.13
N MET A 47 12.25 -12.28 15.04
CA MET A 47 12.41 -10.82 15.06
C MET A 47 13.85 -10.45 15.44
N PRO A 48 14.36 -9.27 14.99
CA PRO A 48 15.62 -8.75 15.47
C PRO A 48 15.63 -8.63 17.01
N PRO A 49 16.73 -8.99 17.68
CA PRO A 49 16.80 -9.15 19.15
C PRO A 49 16.56 -7.86 19.96
N ASN A 50 16.50 -6.69 19.30
CA ASN A 50 16.36 -5.38 19.94
C ASN A 50 14.99 -4.71 19.72
N SER A 51 13.98 -5.44 19.25
CA SER A 51 12.63 -4.87 19.09
C SER A 51 11.80 -5.05 20.39
N PRO A 52 11.39 -3.97 21.09
CA PRO A 52 10.51 -4.06 22.26
C PRO A 52 9.04 -4.37 21.90
N ARG A 53 8.78 -4.76 20.64
CA ARG A 53 7.46 -5.07 20.09
C ARG A 53 7.44 -6.53 19.66
N TYR A 54 6.40 -7.26 20.05
CA TYR A 54 6.18 -8.65 19.65
C TYR A 54 5.66 -8.70 18.21
N GLY A 55 6.56 -8.57 17.23
CA GLY A 55 6.23 -8.81 15.82
C GLY A 55 5.58 -10.18 15.67
N THR A 56 4.33 -10.23 15.24
CA THR A 56 3.58 -11.47 15.04
C THR A 56 3.23 -11.55 13.59
N TRP A 57 3.79 -12.55 12.93
CA TRP A 57 3.56 -12.83 11.53
C TRP A 57 2.08 -13.13 11.32
N LEU A 58 1.35 -12.24 10.64
CA LEU A 58 0.10 -12.64 10.00
C LEU A 58 0.42 -13.19 8.63
N GLY A 59 1.21 -14.27 8.60
CA GLY A 59 1.24 -15.08 7.40
C GLY A 59 -0.19 -15.57 7.21
N ALA A 60 -0.94 -14.92 6.34
CA ALA A 60 -2.17 -15.43 5.82
C ALA A 60 -1.88 -15.67 4.33
N PRO A 61 -1.42 -16.88 3.96
CA PRO A 61 -1.22 -17.30 2.58
C PRO A 61 -2.46 -17.07 1.70
N ASP A 62 -3.62 -16.89 2.33
CA ASP A 62 -4.92 -16.95 1.70
C ASP A 62 -5.74 -15.64 1.80
N VAL A 63 -5.13 -14.48 2.12
CA VAL A 63 -5.91 -13.21 2.19
C VAL A 63 -6.52 -12.83 0.83
N ALA A 64 -5.84 -13.20 -0.25
CA ALA A 64 -6.32 -13.32 -1.61
C ALA A 64 -5.19 -14.04 -2.36
N ASP A 65 -5.51 -14.93 -3.31
CA ASP A 65 -4.55 -15.75 -4.07
C ASP A 65 -3.17 -15.09 -4.28
N GLY A 66 -2.18 -15.41 -3.43
CA GLY A 66 -0.79 -14.93 -3.55
C GLY A 66 -0.38 -13.68 -2.73
N LEU A 67 -1.26 -13.09 -1.91
CA LEU A 67 -0.88 -11.96 -1.02
C LEU A 67 -0.35 -12.44 0.34
N SER A 68 0.81 -11.91 0.76
CA SER A 68 1.34 -12.09 2.12
C SER A 68 1.33 -10.77 2.88
N LEU A 69 0.78 -10.76 4.10
CA LEU A 69 0.70 -9.56 4.95
C LEU A 69 1.58 -9.67 6.18
N TYR A 70 2.26 -8.59 6.54
CA TYR A 70 2.98 -8.52 7.81
C TYR A 70 2.22 -7.66 8.82
N TRP A 71 2.17 -8.10 10.08
CA TRP A 71 1.55 -7.36 11.18
C TRP A 71 2.48 -7.37 12.38
N VAL A 72 2.32 -6.38 13.25
CA VAL A 72 3.04 -6.33 14.52
C VAL A 72 2.01 -6.29 15.63
N ALA A 73 1.79 -7.42 16.29
CA ALA A 73 0.93 -7.49 17.45
C ALA A 73 1.56 -6.73 18.64
N ARG A 74 0.72 -6.08 19.45
CA ARG A 74 1.18 -5.40 20.67
C ARG A 74 1.44 -6.40 21.82
N GLN A 75 0.79 -7.55 21.78
CA GLN A 75 0.88 -8.61 22.78
C GLN A 75 0.86 -9.97 22.08
N PRO A 76 1.42 -11.04 22.69
CA PRO A 76 1.26 -12.39 22.18
C PRO A 76 -0.22 -12.76 22.03
N THR A 77 -0.58 -13.34 20.89
CA THR A 77 -1.97 -13.74 20.59
C THR A 77 -2.13 -15.25 20.78
N ALA A 78 -3.06 -15.67 21.64
CA ALA A 78 -3.26 -17.09 21.98
C ALA A 78 -4.39 -17.77 21.17
N GLY A 79 -4.40 -17.57 19.85
CA GLY A 79 -5.41 -18.14 18.96
C GLY A 79 -5.78 -17.21 17.81
N PRO A 80 -6.83 -17.54 17.04
CA PRO A 80 -7.28 -16.71 15.95
C PRO A 80 -7.65 -15.30 16.41
N VAL A 81 -7.20 -14.30 15.67
CA VAL A 81 -7.54 -12.89 15.95
C VAL A 81 -8.30 -12.33 14.77
N ARG A 82 -9.42 -11.66 15.07
CA ARG A 82 -10.14 -10.84 14.09
C ARG A 82 -9.60 -9.42 14.16
N LEU A 83 -9.15 -8.90 13.03
CA LEU A 83 -8.55 -7.59 12.94
C LEU A 83 -9.27 -6.77 11.87
N THR A 84 -9.52 -5.51 12.21
CA THR A 84 -9.99 -4.50 11.26
C THR A 84 -8.92 -3.41 11.15
N GLY A 85 -8.55 -3.08 9.92
CA GLY A 85 -7.44 -2.18 9.67
C GLY A 85 -7.15 -2.06 8.19
N TYR A 86 -5.95 -1.58 7.89
CA TYR A 86 -5.58 -1.14 6.55
C TYR A 86 -4.33 -1.85 6.07
N ILE A 87 -4.26 -2.17 4.77
CA ILE A 87 -3.01 -2.56 4.12
C ILE A 87 -2.33 -1.34 3.50
N GLY A 88 -1.03 -1.23 3.68
CA GLY A 88 -0.15 -0.37 2.88
C GLY A 88 1.13 -1.10 2.47
N GLU A 89 1.82 -0.56 1.47
CA GLU A 89 3.20 -0.94 1.17
C GLU A 89 4.14 -0.31 2.20
N ASP A 90 5.13 -1.07 2.67
CA ASP A 90 6.16 -0.55 3.58
C ASP A 90 7.51 -0.40 2.87
N HIS A 91 7.98 0.85 2.79
CA HIS A 91 9.30 1.21 2.26
C HIS A 91 10.33 1.51 3.36
N HIS A 92 9.94 1.35 4.63
CA HIS A 92 10.71 1.81 5.80
C HIS A 92 11.29 0.67 6.64
N ALA A 93 11.38 -0.54 6.09
CA ALA A 93 11.97 -1.71 6.74
C ALA A 93 11.29 -2.12 8.07
N GLY A 94 10.00 -1.83 8.21
CA GLY A 94 9.16 -2.35 9.29
C GLY A 94 8.82 -3.84 9.14
N VAL A 95 9.10 -4.41 7.97
CA VAL A 95 8.98 -5.84 7.64
C VAL A 95 10.35 -6.53 7.72
N PRO A 96 10.47 -7.70 8.39
CA PRO A 96 11.70 -8.49 8.37
C PRO A 96 12.15 -8.85 6.95
N GLU A 97 13.46 -8.84 6.69
CA GLU A 97 14.01 -9.24 5.37
C GLU A 97 13.66 -10.67 4.97
N SER A 98 13.38 -11.55 5.95
CA SER A 98 12.96 -12.93 5.71
C SER A 98 11.48 -13.07 5.34
N PHE A 99 10.70 -11.98 5.38
CA PHE A 99 9.29 -12.02 5.03
C PHE A 99 9.11 -12.18 3.51
N PRO A 100 8.26 -13.12 3.05
CA PRO A 100 8.07 -13.36 1.63
C PRO A 100 7.57 -12.10 0.93
N GLU A 101 8.25 -11.72 -0.15
CA GLU A 101 7.80 -10.63 -1.01
C GLU A 101 6.55 -11.06 -1.78
N THR A 102 5.57 -10.16 -1.87
CA THR A 102 4.47 -10.30 -2.81
C THR A 102 5.00 -9.95 -4.20
N HIS A 103 4.61 -10.72 -5.21
CA HIS A 103 5.00 -10.51 -6.60
C HIS A 103 3.76 -10.33 -7.47
N GLY A 104 3.91 -9.59 -8.56
CA GLY A 104 2.84 -9.41 -9.53
C GLY A 104 3.33 -8.81 -10.84
N THR A 105 2.49 -8.92 -11.86
CA THR A 105 2.73 -8.28 -13.16
C THR A 105 1.78 -7.10 -13.32
N ILE A 106 2.30 -5.94 -13.73
CA ILE A 106 1.48 -4.76 -13.98
C ILE A 106 0.59 -5.01 -15.19
N ARG A 107 -0.73 -4.91 -15.02
CA ARG A 107 -1.73 -5.04 -16.10
C ARG A 107 -2.28 -3.70 -16.56
N GLY A 108 -2.29 -2.72 -15.68
CA GLY A 108 -2.81 -1.39 -15.97
C GLY A 108 -2.15 -0.35 -15.09
N ILE A 109 -1.99 0.86 -15.62
CA ILE A 109 -1.51 2.01 -14.86
C ILE A 109 -2.48 3.14 -15.18
N ARG A 110 -3.01 3.80 -14.15
CA ARG A 110 -3.87 4.98 -14.29
C ARG A 110 -3.29 6.13 -13.51
N VAL A 111 -3.13 7.29 -14.15
CA VAL A 111 -2.68 8.50 -13.46
C VAL A 111 -3.88 9.27 -12.93
N GLN A 112 -3.90 9.50 -11.62
CA GLN A 112 -4.94 10.28 -10.96
C GLN A 112 -4.63 11.78 -11.08
N THR A 113 -5.55 12.55 -11.65
CA THR A 113 -5.47 14.01 -11.69
C THR A 113 -6.57 14.63 -10.84
N ARG A 114 -6.21 15.58 -9.96
CA ARG A 114 -7.14 16.35 -9.16
C ARG A 114 -7.14 17.82 -9.58
N ARG A 115 -8.30 18.44 -9.50
CA ARG A 115 -8.42 19.89 -9.60
C ARG A 115 -8.14 20.51 -8.23
N MET A 116 -7.39 21.60 -8.24
CA MET A 116 -6.92 22.29 -7.04
C MET A 116 -7.30 23.76 -7.12
N ILE A 117 -7.72 24.33 -5.99
CA ILE A 117 -7.99 25.77 -5.82
C ILE A 117 -6.99 26.39 -4.84
N GLU A 118 -6.53 27.60 -5.12
CA GLU A 118 -5.67 28.36 -4.21
C GLU A 118 -6.51 28.92 -3.06
N VAL A 119 -6.17 28.56 -1.83
CA VAL A 119 -6.88 29.00 -0.60
C VAL A 119 -6.05 30.01 0.21
N GLY A 120 -4.84 30.29 -0.23
CA GLY A 120 -3.92 31.27 0.36
C GLY A 120 -2.62 31.31 -0.44
N PRO A 121 -1.70 32.24 -0.14
CA PRO A 121 -0.46 32.37 -0.90
C PRO A 121 0.31 31.04 -0.95
N LYS A 122 0.38 30.43 -2.15
CA LYS A 122 1.03 29.12 -2.38
C LYS A 122 0.39 27.94 -1.61
N SER A 123 -0.84 28.09 -1.13
CA SER A 123 -1.60 27.05 -0.44
C SER A 123 -2.74 26.58 -1.33
N TRP A 124 -2.76 25.28 -1.62
CA TRP A 124 -3.68 24.67 -2.58
C TRP A 124 -4.46 23.55 -1.92
N GLN A 125 -5.76 23.48 -2.19
CA GLN A 125 -6.63 22.42 -1.72
C GLN A 125 -7.34 21.74 -2.90
N PRO A 126 -7.60 20.43 -2.84
CA PRO A 126 -8.46 19.77 -3.80
C PRO A 126 -9.84 20.43 -3.82
N THR A 127 -10.43 20.56 -5.00
CA THR A 127 -11.85 20.89 -5.12
C THR A 127 -12.71 19.69 -4.72
N ASP A 128 -14.01 19.91 -4.52
CA ASP A 128 -14.98 18.82 -4.28
C ASP A 128 -15.24 17.95 -5.52
N GLU A 129 -14.77 18.36 -6.70
CA GLU A 129 -14.85 17.55 -7.91
C GLU A 129 -14.06 16.24 -7.75
N PRO A 130 -14.61 15.10 -8.21
CA PRO A 130 -13.91 13.83 -8.16
C PRO A 130 -12.62 13.89 -9.01
N PRO A 131 -11.61 13.08 -8.68
CA PRO A 131 -10.42 12.96 -9.52
C PRO A 131 -10.80 12.39 -10.90
N SER A 132 -10.03 12.78 -11.92
CA SER A 132 -10.02 12.10 -13.21
C SER A 132 -8.88 11.09 -13.27
N TYR A 133 -9.03 10.09 -14.13
CA TYR A 133 -8.04 9.03 -14.33
C TYR A 133 -7.72 8.93 -15.82
N GLU A 134 -6.43 8.79 -16.12
CA GLU A 134 -5.93 8.56 -17.48
C GLU A 134 -5.15 7.24 -17.50
N ASP A 135 -5.57 6.31 -18.36
CA ASP A 135 -4.84 5.06 -18.58
C ASP A 135 -3.54 5.36 -19.35
N VAL A 136 -2.43 4.85 -18.82
CA VAL A 136 -1.10 4.98 -19.43
C VAL A 136 -0.42 3.62 -19.47
N THR A 137 0.48 3.41 -20.42
CA THR A 137 1.26 2.17 -20.50
C THR A 137 2.53 2.22 -19.65
N THR A 138 2.98 3.42 -19.28
CA THR A 138 4.20 3.65 -18.50
C THR A 138 3.95 4.76 -17.48
N ALA A 139 4.35 4.52 -16.24
CA ALA A 139 4.22 5.50 -15.17
C ALA A 139 4.99 6.80 -15.50
N PRO A 140 4.44 7.98 -15.16
CA PRO A 140 5.15 9.22 -15.39
C PRO A 140 6.38 9.31 -14.49
N LYS A 141 7.52 9.74 -15.06
CA LYS A 141 8.75 10.04 -14.28
C LYS A 141 8.53 11.17 -13.26
N ARG A 142 7.59 12.08 -13.53
CA ARG A 142 7.22 13.22 -12.68
C ARG A 142 5.76 13.53 -12.88
N PHE A 143 5.07 13.90 -11.80
CA PHE A 143 3.71 14.40 -11.88
C PHE A 143 3.66 15.78 -12.52
N GLN A 144 2.68 15.95 -13.40
CA GLN A 144 2.36 17.20 -14.04
C GLN A 144 1.54 18.08 -13.11
N THR A 145 1.89 19.36 -13.10
CA THR A 145 1.28 20.38 -12.25
C THR A 145 1.02 21.61 -13.09
N ALA A 146 -0.24 22.03 -13.16
CA ALA A 146 -0.69 23.23 -13.86
C ALA A 146 -1.45 24.13 -12.87
N LEU A 147 -0.71 24.73 -11.94
CA LEU A 147 -1.24 25.66 -10.93
C LEU A 147 -0.95 27.10 -11.32
N ARG A 148 -1.95 27.98 -11.22
CA ARG A 148 -1.83 29.42 -11.52
C ARG A 148 -2.56 30.23 -10.46
N PRO A 149 -1.91 31.21 -9.81
CA PRO A 149 -2.55 31.97 -8.73
C PRO A 149 -3.91 32.55 -9.12
N GLY A 150 -4.88 32.44 -8.22
CA GLY A 150 -6.26 32.89 -8.45
C GLY A 150 -7.07 32.08 -9.48
N GLN A 151 -6.59 30.92 -9.94
CA GLN A 151 -7.29 30.04 -10.88
C GLN A 151 -7.40 28.61 -10.32
N ILE A 152 -8.39 27.86 -10.79
CA ILE A 152 -8.42 26.41 -10.58
C ILE A 152 -7.36 25.78 -11.48
N GLY A 153 -6.42 25.07 -10.87
CA GLY A 153 -5.38 24.32 -11.56
C GLY A 153 -5.62 22.81 -11.52
N THR A 154 -4.75 22.05 -12.18
CA THR A 154 -4.75 20.58 -12.12
C THR A 154 -3.40 20.06 -11.63
N VAL A 155 -3.43 18.96 -10.89
CA VAL A 155 -2.25 18.28 -10.36
C VAL A 155 -2.44 16.79 -10.51
N GLN A 156 -1.46 16.12 -11.10
CA GLN A 156 -1.36 14.66 -11.00
C GLN A 156 -0.95 14.31 -9.56
N THR A 157 -1.78 13.55 -8.86
CA THR A 157 -1.69 13.33 -7.41
C THR A 157 -1.39 11.90 -7.02
N GLY A 158 -1.43 10.97 -7.96
CA GLY A 158 -1.19 9.56 -7.69
C GLY A 158 -1.22 8.70 -8.93
N ILE A 159 -0.87 7.43 -8.73
CA ILE A 159 -0.95 6.38 -9.73
C ILE A 159 -1.75 5.24 -9.10
N LEU A 160 -2.72 4.71 -9.85
CA LEU A 160 -3.33 3.42 -9.57
C LEU A 160 -2.66 2.38 -10.45
N VAL A 161 -2.34 1.23 -9.88
CA VAL A 161 -1.71 0.12 -10.59
C VAL A 161 -2.61 -1.09 -10.45
N ASP A 162 -3.06 -1.62 -11.58
CA ASP A 162 -3.76 -2.89 -11.65
C ASP A 162 -2.69 -3.99 -11.73
N LEU A 163 -2.71 -4.92 -10.78
CA LEU A 163 -1.73 -5.99 -10.65
C LEU A 163 -2.41 -7.34 -10.87
N ASP A 164 -1.76 -8.18 -11.67
CA ASP A 164 -2.03 -9.61 -11.70
C ASP A 164 -1.12 -10.29 -10.69
N VAL A 165 -1.72 -10.67 -9.57
CA VAL A 165 -1.06 -11.36 -8.46
C VAL A 165 -1.42 -12.83 -8.61
N GLY A 166 -0.43 -13.65 -8.92
CA GLY A 166 -0.58 -15.10 -8.99
C GLY A 166 0.26 -15.76 -7.91
N THR A 167 -0.13 -16.98 -7.52
CA THR A 167 0.80 -17.91 -6.89
C THR A 167 1.80 -18.32 -7.95
N ASP A 168 2.97 -17.69 -7.97
CA ASP A 168 4.06 -18.16 -8.82
C ASP A 168 4.32 -19.62 -8.40
N PRO A 169 4.17 -20.62 -9.29
CA PRO A 169 4.43 -22.00 -8.94
C PRO A 169 5.92 -22.10 -8.64
N ALA A 170 6.24 -22.15 -7.35
CA ALA A 170 7.55 -22.38 -6.72
C ALA A 170 8.75 -22.45 -7.68
N SER A 171 9.59 -21.41 -7.64
CA SER A 171 11.00 -21.51 -8.03
C SER A 171 11.74 -22.47 -7.11
#